data_AF-A0A925XKI8-F1
#
_entry.id   AF-A0A925XKI8-F1
#
_cell.length_a   1.000
_cell.length_b   1.000
_cell.length_c   1.000
_cell.angle_alpha   90.00
_cell.angle_beta   90.00
_cell.angle_gamma   90.00
#
_symmetry.space_group_name_H-M   'P 1'
#
loop_
_entity.id
_entity.type
_entity.pdbx_description
1 polymer ?
#
loop_
_entity_poly.entity_id
_entity_poly.type
_entity_poly.pdbx_seq_one_letter_code
_entity_poly.pdbx_strand_id
1 'polypeptide(L)'
;MRVHRVLFCATICALLSGAAASAVEWGLKEGAPAIQSAGPLAFGPDGILFVGDTKSATIFAIGTGDTKGDPSKVKLEVSGLNAKVAELLKSGSATINDLAVNPNSGNVYLSVTADTKPALVRVEVDGKLSQVSLAKVAFQKVTLPNAPEDKEVTRNGRTSNPRGEAITDLAYVDGKVYVS
;
A
#
# COMPACT_ATOMS: atom_id res chain seq x y z
N MET A 1 0.44 -21.51 62.11
CA MET A 1 -0.36 -20.32 61.75
C MET A 1 0.58 -19.19 61.32
N ARG A 2 0.12 -18.40 60.34
CA ARG A 2 0.76 -17.22 59.70
C ARG A 2 1.70 -17.48 58.50
N VAL A 3 1.05 -17.88 57.42
CA VAL A 3 1.37 -17.52 56.03
C VAL A 3 1.65 -16.02 55.89
N HIS A 4 2.76 -15.64 55.24
CA HIS A 4 2.94 -14.31 54.65
C HIS A 4 3.16 -14.49 53.15
N ARG A 5 2.11 -14.18 52.38
CA ARG A 5 2.16 -14.02 50.93
C ARG A 5 2.88 -12.69 50.64
N VAL A 6 4.06 -12.75 50.03
CA VAL A 6 4.65 -11.57 49.40
C VAL A 6 4.37 -11.65 47.91
N LEU A 7 3.40 -10.85 47.49
CA LEU A 7 3.13 -10.47 46.11
C LEU A 7 4.37 -9.72 45.59
N PHE A 8 5.05 -10.23 44.56
CA PHE A 8 6.01 -9.41 43.81
C PHE A 8 5.44 -9.11 42.43
N CYS A 9 5.35 -7.81 42.18
CA CYS A 9 4.67 -7.17 41.07
C CYS A 9 5.62 -7.03 39.88
N ALA A 10 5.05 -7.22 38.69
CA ALA A 10 5.36 -6.56 37.42
C ALA A 10 6.82 -6.53 36.90
N THR A 11 7.04 -7.27 35.82
CA THR A 11 7.60 -6.68 34.59
C THR A 11 6.87 -7.27 33.39
N ILE A 12 5.86 -6.55 32.91
CA ILE A 12 5.36 -6.74 31.54
C ILE A 12 6.43 -6.16 30.63
N CYS A 13 7.19 -7.03 29.99
CA CYS A 13 8.06 -6.67 28.89
C CYS A 13 7.16 -6.33 27.70
N ALA A 14 6.81 -5.05 27.55
CA ALA A 14 6.11 -4.57 26.38
C ALA A 14 7.07 -4.66 25.19
N LEU A 15 6.98 -5.76 24.44
CA LEU A 15 7.51 -5.88 23.09
C LEU A 15 6.78 -4.86 22.21
N LEU A 16 7.29 -3.63 22.18
CA LEU A 16 6.91 -2.62 21.18
C LEU A 16 7.52 -3.08 19.84
N SER A 17 6.73 -3.84 19.10
CA SER A 17 6.98 -4.16 17.70
C SER A 17 7.27 -2.86 16.93
N GLY A 18 8.51 -2.68 16.48
CA GLY A 18 9.02 -1.47 15.83
C GLY A 18 8.34 -1.06 14.50
N ALA A 19 7.29 -1.76 14.08
CA ALA A 19 6.47 -1.37 12.93
C ALA A 19 5.56 -0.17 13.23
N ALA A 20 5.24 0.11 14.50
CA ALA A 20 4.34 1.19 14.90
C ALA A 20 5.03 2.55 15.08
N ALA A 21 6.37 2.59 15.23
CA ALA A 21 7.09 3.82 15.58
C ALA A 21 7.06 4.85 14.44
N SER A 22 7.44 4.44 13.23
CA SER A 22 7.46 5.35 12.07
C SER A 22 6.07 5.82 11.66
N ALA A 23 5.03 5.00 11.84
CA ALA A 23 3.67 5.39 11.48
C ALA A 23 3.15 6.57 12.31
N VAL A 24 3.50 6.61 13.60
CA VAL A 24 3.10 7.68 14.53
C VAL A 24 3.79 9.00 14.20
N GLU A 25 5.07 8.97 13.80
CA GLU A 25 5.84 10.18 13.45
C GLU A 25 5.25 10.93 12.25
N TRP A 26 4.69 10.19 11.29
CA TRP A 26 4.01 10.76 10.13
C TRP A 26 2.51 11.03 10.35
N GLY A 27 1.98 10.81 11.56
CA GLY A 27 0.58 11.06 11.90
C GLY A 27 -0.41 10.04 11.31
N LEU A 28 0.07 8.87 10.88
CA LEU A 28 -0.78 7.80 10.35
C LEU A 28 -1.67 7.22 11.45
N LYS A 29 -2.94 6.94 11.10
CA LYS A 29 -3.93 6.42 12.05
C LYS A 29 -4.31 5.00 11.66
N GLU A 30 -4.45 4.12 12.66
CA GLU A 30 -4.90 2.75 12.40
C GLU A 30 -6.34 2.75 11.85
N GLY A 31 -6.57 1.94 10.83
CA GLY A 31 -7.90 1.62 10.33
C GLY A 31 -7.85 0.81 9.05
N ALA A 32 -8.97 0.77 8.34
CA ALA A 32 -9.09 0.11 7.04
C ALA A 32 -9.22 1.18 5.94
N PRO A 33 -8.21 1.37 5.08
CA PRO A 33 -8.35 2.26 3.93
C PRO A 33 -9.37 1.65 2.96
N ALA A 34 -10.46 2.37 2.74
CA ALA A 34 -11.53 2.01 1.80
C ALA A 34 -11.10 2.29 0.35
N ILE A 35 -10.06 1.59 -0.12
CA ILE A 35 -9.54 1.70 -1.49
C ILE A 35 -10.55 1.09 -2.45
N GLN A 36 -10.95 1.85 -3.47
CA GLN A 36 -11.89 1.45 -4.52
C GLN A 36 -11.18 1.04 -5.82
N SER A 37 -9.99 1.59 -6.06
CA SER A 37 -9.07 1.20 -7.13
C SER A 37 -7.63 1.36 -6.67
N ALA A 38 -6.74 0.49 -7.14
CA ALA A 38 -5.31 0.56 -6.86
C ALA A 38 -4.58 0.91 -8.17
N GLY A 39 -4.28 2.19 -8.37
CA GLY A 39 -3.60 2.70 -9.55
C GLY A 39 -2.11 2.91 -9.31
N PRO A 40 -1.56 4.11 -9.62
CA PRO A 40 -0.15 4.42 -9.43
C PRO A 40 0.33 4.29 -7.98
N LEU A 41 1.60 3.91 -7.83
CA LEU A 41 2.27 3.70 -6.55
C LEU A 41 3.53 4.57 -6.44
N ALA A 42 3.81 5.07 -5.23
CA ALA A 42 5.08 5.71 -4.93
C ALA A 42 5.51 5.40 -3.50
N PHE A 43 6.82 5.28 -3.26
CA PHE A 43 7.35 5.17 -1.91
C PHE A 43 7.78 6.53 -1.36
N GLY A 44 7.31 6.81 -0.15
CA GLY A 44 7.83 7.86 0.72
C GLY A 44 8.87 7.32 1.71
N PRO A 45 9.30 8.17 2.66
CA PRO A 45 10.20 7.79 3.73
C PRO A 45 9.57 6.72 4.63
N ASP A 46 10.44 6.03 5.38
CA ASP A 46 10.06 5.10 6.44
C ASP A 46 9.02 4.03 6.04
N GLY A 47 9.08 3.58 4.78
CA GLY A 47 8.21 2.51 4.28
C GLY A 47 6.76 2.94 4.09
N ILE A 48 6.49 4.24 3.90
CA ILE A 48 5.16 4.71 3.52
C ILE A 48 4.94 4.44 2.03
N LEU A 49 3.88 3.70 1.71
CA LEU A 49 3.42 3.47 0.35
C LEU A 49 2.27 4.42 0.04
N PHE A 50 2.45 5.27 -0.97
CA PHE A 50 1.38 6.06 -1.56
C PHE A 50 0.65 5.23 -2.62
N VAL A 51 -0.68 5.25 -2.57
CA VAL A 51 -1.56 4.55 -3.50
C VAL A 51 -2.56 5.53 -4.09
N GLY A 52 -2.54 5.66 -5.41
CA GLY A 52 -3.53 6.43 -6.16
C GLY A 52 -4.82 5.64 -6.34
N ASP A 53 -5.93 6.15 -5.81
CA ASP A 53 -7.27 5.61 -6.05
C ASP A 53 -8.04 6.56 -6.98
N THR A 54 -8.01 6.25 -8.27
CA THR A 54 -8.68 7.05 -9.29
C THR A 54 -10.16 7.11 -9.02
N LYS A 55 -10.83 5.97 -8.74
CA LYS A 55 -12.28 5.89 -8.49
C LYS A 55 -12.75 6.78 -7.35
N SER A 56 -12.05 6.79 -6.22
CA SER A 56 -12.40 7.66 -5.09
C SER A 56 -11.71 9.03 -5.12
N ALA A 57 -10.99 9.35 -6.20
CA ALA A 57 -10.22 10.59 -6.35
C ALA A 57 -9.28 10.85 -5.15
N THR A 58 -8.71 9.82 -4.57
CA THR A 58 -8.04 9.90 -3.27
C THR A 58 -6.65 9.29 -3.35
N ILE A 59 -5.68 9.95 -2.72
CA ILE A 59 -4.34 9.39 -2.50
C ILE A 59 -4.31 8.87 -1.07
N PHE A 60 -3.96 7.61 -0.90
CA PHE A 60 -3.76 6.96 0.39
C PHE A 60 -2.27 6.87 0.70
N ALA A 61 -1.88 7.25 1.90
CA ALA A 61 -0.56 6.97 2.46
C ALA A 61 -0.69 5.81 3.44
N ILE A 62 0.00 4.69 3.21
CA ILE A 62 -0.10 3.46 4.00
C ILE A 62 1.27 3.16 4.60
N GLY A 63 1.35 3.11 5.93
CA GLY A 63 2.54 2.64 6.62
C GLY A 63 2.68 1.13 6.47
N THR A 64 3.63 0.69 5.63
CA THR A 64 3.83 -0.76 5.38
C THR A 64 4.59 -1.46 6.50
N GLY A 65 5.28 -0.70 7.35
CA GLY A 65 6.21 -1.23 8.36
C GLY A 65 7.48 -1.86 7.77
N ASP A 66 7.65 -1.80 6.45
CA ASP A 66 8.80 -2.35 5.74
C ASP A 66 9.91 -1.30 5.66
N THR A 67 10.80 -1.28 6.65
CA THR A 67 11.82 -0.23 6.81
C THR A 67 13.25 -0.73 6.83
N LYS A 68 13.46 -2.05 6.70
CA LYS A 68 14.78 -2.67 6.82
C LYS A 68 15.01 -3.68 5.71
N GLY A 69 16.20 -3.67 5.14
CA GLY A 69 16.69 -4.66 4.19
C GLY A 69 17.99 -4.20 3.55
N ASP A 70 18.34 -4.78 2.41
CA ASP A 70 19.53 -4.44 1.65
C ASP A 70 19.19 -4.38 0.15
N PRO A 71 18.67 -3.25 -0.34
CA PRO A 71 18.23 -3.07 -1.73
C PRO A 71 19.35 -3.35 -2.73
N SER A 72 20.61 -3.11 -2.36
CA SER A 72 21.77 -3.28 -3.24
C SER A 72 22.05 -4.74 -3.62
N LYS A 73 21.53 -5.68 -2.83
CA LYS A 73 21.70 -7.13 -3.05
C LYS A 73 20.53 -7.78 -3.77
N VAL A 74 19.46 -7.02 -4.06
CA VAL A 74 18.25 -7.58 -4.65
C VAL A 74 18.47 -7.85 -6.14
N LYS A 75 18.33 -9.11 -6.52
CA LYS A 75 18.21 -9.58 -7.90
C LYS A 75 16.92 -10.36 -8.02
N LEU A 76 15.87 -9.68 -8.46
CA LEU A 76 14.53 -10.25 -8.51
C LEU A 76 14.15 -10.57 -9.95
N GLU A 77 13.88 -11.85 -10.22
CA GLU A 77 13.31 -12.31 -11.47
C GLU A 77 12.13 -13.23 -11.15
N VAL A 78 10.92 -12.83 -11.56
CA VAL A 78 9.70 -13.59 -11.30
C VAL A 78 8.96 -13.86 -12.60
N SER A 79 9.19 -15.04 -13.16
CA SER A 79 8.47 -15.49 -14.35
C SER A 79 6.99 -15.73 -14.04
N GLY A 80 6.11 -15.34 -14.98
CA GLY A 80 4.67 -15.57 -14.87
C GLY A 80 3.99 -14.78 -13.75
N LEU A 81 4.46 -13.57 -13.45
CA LEU A 81 4.01 -12.77 -12.31
C LEU A 81 2.48 -12.63 -12.22
N ASN A 82 1.79 -12.29 -13.32
CA ASN A 82 0.33 -12.14 -13.33
C ASN A 82 -0.39 -13.43 -12.90
N ALA A 83 0.07 -14.59 -13.37
CA ALA A 83 -0.52 -15.88 -13.01
C ALA A 83 -0.32 -16.20 -11.53
N LYS A 84 0.89 -15.96 -11.01
CA LYS A 84 1.20 -16.14 -9.58
C LYS A 84 0.39 -15.21 -8.68
N VAL A 85 0.18 -13.97 -9.12
CA VAL A 85 -0.66 -12.99 -8.41
C VAL A 85 -2.13 -13.46 -8.41
N ALA A 86 -2.66 -13.91 -9.55
CA ALA A 86 -4.02 -14.43 -9.64
C ALA A 86 -4.23 -15.65 -8.72
N GLU A 87 -3.26 -16.57 -8.69
CA GLU A 87 -3.28 -17.74 -7.80
C GLU A 87 -3.26 -17.33 -6.32
N LEU A 88 -2.38 -16.41 -5.94
CA LEU A 88 -2.28 -15.88 -4.57
C LEU A 88 -3.61 -15.25 -4.12
N LEU A 89 -4.23 -14.45 -4.98
CA LEU A 89 -5.47 -13.73 -4.70
C LEU A 89 -6.72 -14.59 -4.90
N LYS A 90 -6.57 -15.83 -5.38
CA LYS A 90 -7.67 -16.75 -5.74
C LYS A 90 -8.65 -16.11 -6.71
N SER A 91 -8.14 -15.35 -7.68
CA SER A 91 -8.93 -14.67 -8.72
C SER A 91 -8.83 -15.40 -10.06
N GLY A 92 -9.84 -15.21 -10.92
CA GLY A 92 -9.81 -15.75 -12.28
C GLY A 92 -8.79 -15.03 -13.17
N SER A 93 -8.56 -13.75 -12.87
CA SER A 93 -7.62 -12.89 -13.57
C SER A 93 -6.95 -11.90 -12.61
N ALA A 94 -5.73 -11.49 -12.93
CA ALA A 94 -5.04 -10.42 -12.23
C ALA A 94 -4.29 -9.54 -13.23
N THR A 95 -4.59 -8.25 -13.20
CA THR A 95 -3.89 -7.21 -13.97
C THR A 95 -3.07 -6.40 -13.00
N ILE A 96 -1.76 -6.33 -13.24
CA ILE A 96 -0.86 -5.43 -12.51
C ILE A 96 -1.01 -4.06 -13.13
N ASN A 97 -1.42 -3.07 -12.35
CA ASN A 97 -1.62 -1.71 -12.80
C ASN A 97 -0.32 -0.92 -12.71
N ASP A 98 0.45 -1.10 -11.63
CA ASP A 98 1.72 -0.45 -11.38
C ASP A 98 2.59 -1.23 -10.37
N LEU A 99 3.86 -0.85 -10.25
CA LEU A 99 4.82 -1.39 -9.29
C LEU A 99 5.72 -0.32 -8.69
N ALA A 100 6.01 -0.42 -7.41
CA ALA A 100 6.97 0.44 -6.71
C ALA A 100 7.93 -0.39 -5.86
N VAL A 101 9.21 -0.02 -5.86
CA VAL A 101 10.24 -0.68 -5.05
C VAL A 101 10.43 0.10 -3.75
N ASN A 102 10.39 -0.58 -2.62
CA ASN A 102 10.68 0.03 -1.34
C ASN A 102 12.19 0.34 -1.26
N PRO A 103 12.58 1.62 -1.12
CA PRO A 103 13.99 2.03 -1.15
C PRO A 103 14.79 1.55 0.06
N ASN A 104 14.14 1.15 1.16
CA ASN A 104 14.81 0.68 2.38
C ASN A 104 15.02 -0.83 2.39
N SER A 105 14.03 -1.59 1.91
CA SER A 105 14.02 -3.05 2.00
C SER A 105 14.38 -3.75 0.68
N GLY A 106 14.13 -3.09 -0.44
CA GLY A 106 14.24 -3.66 -1.79
C GLY A 106 13.06 -4.55 -2.19
N ASN A 107 12.04 -4.70 -1.34
CA ASN A 107 10.82 -5.43 -1.70
C ASN A 107 10.00 -4.63 -2.72
N VAL A 108 9.33 -5.34 -3.62
CA VAL A 108 8.46 -4.73 -4.65
C VAL A 108 7.02 -4.79 -4.19
N TYR A 109 6.28 -3.70 -4.38
CA TYR A 109 4.86 -3.62 -4.12
C TYR A 109 4.14 -3.41 -5.45
N LEU A 110 3.07 -4.16 -5.65
CA LEU A 110 2.27 -4.18 -6.87
C LEU A 110 0.87 -3.67 -6.55
N SER A 111 0.36 -2.78 -7.40
CA SER A 111 -1.07 -2.46 -7.44
C SER A 111 -1.73 -3.38 -8.46
N VAL A 112 -2.83 -4.01 -8.05
CA VAL A 112 -3.45 -5.08 -8.82
C VAL A 112 -4.95 -4.87 -8.90
N THR A 113 -5.50 -5.07 -10.09
CA THR A 113 -6.91 -5.33 -10.30
C THR A 113 -7.11 -6.84 -10.44
N ALA A 114 -7.65 -7.47 -9.40
CA ALA A 114 -7.97 -8.89 -9.38
C ALA A 114 -9.46 -9.06 -9.69
N ASP A 115 -9.76 -9.61 -10.88
CA ASP A 115 -11.07 -9.56 -11.52
C ASP A 115 -11.62 -8.13 -11.62
N THR A 116 -12.33 -7.65 -10.60
CA THR A 116 -12.88 -6.29 -10.52
C THR A 116 -12.56 -5.57 -9.20
N LYS A 117 -11.73 -6.20 -8.36
CA LYS A 117 -11.40 -5.72 -7.01
C LYS A 117 -9.95 -5.22 -6.93
N PRO A 118 -9.69 -4.10 -6.25
CA PRO A 118 -8.33 -3.66 -6.00
C PRO A 118 -7.63 -4.56 -4.97
N ALA A 119 -6.35 -4.80 -5.18
CA ALA A 119 -5.47 -5.48 -4.24
C ALA A 119 -4.07 -4.87 -4.26
N LEU A 120 -3.35 -5.05 -3.15
CA LEU A 120 -1.92 -4.76 -3.04
C LEU A 120 -1.19 -6.07 -2.76
N VAL A 121 -0.11 -6.30 -3.49
CA VAL A 121 0.74 -7.48 -3.34
C VAL A 121 2.17 -7.05 -3.11
N ARG A 122 2.82 -7.68 -2.13
CA ARG A 122 4.26 -7.55 -1.88
C ARG A 122 4.98 -8.74 -2.49
N VAL A 123 6.03 -8.45 -3.23
CA VAL A 123 7.04 -9.42 -3.69
C VAL A 123 8.28 -9.20 -2.85
N GLU A 124 8.62 -10.21 -2.04
CA GLU A 124 9.83 -10.20 -1.24
C GLU A 124 11.07 -10.37 -2.13
N VAL A 125 12.25 -10.00 -1.60
CA VAL A 125 13.53 -10.07 -2.32
C VAL A 125 13.91 -11.48 -2.80
N ASP A 126 13.31 -12.52 -2.22
CA ASP A 126 13.49 -13.93 -2.61
C ASP A 126 12.48 -14.39 -3.69
N GLY A 127 11.60 -13.50 -4.16
CA GLY A 127 10.56 -13.79 -5.15
C GLY A 127 9.27 -14.36 -4.56
N LYS A 128 9.12 -14.41 -3.23
CA LYS A 128 7.89 -14.83 -2.59
C LYS A 128 6.84 -13.73 -2.65
N LEU A 129 5.61 -14.09 -3.04
CA LEU A 129 4.48 -13.16 -3.08
C LEU A 129 3.62 -13.28 -1.81
N SER A 130 3.16 -12.16 -1.30
CA SER A 130 2.19 -12.08 -0.21
C SER A 130 1.19 -10.95 -0.42
N GLN A 131 -0.06 -11.14 0.00
CA GLN A 131 -1.06 -10.07 -0.05
C GLN A 131 -0.81 -9.07 1.08
N VAL A 132 -0.82 -7.78 0.76
CA VAL A 132 -0.77 -6.72 1.77
C VAL A 132 -2.16 -6.58 2.38
N SER A 133 -2.28 -6.90 3.66
CA SER A 133 -3.56 -6.77 4.38
C SER A 133 -3.92 -5.30 4.57
N LEU A 134 -5.14 -4.93 4.20
CA LEU A 134 -5.71 -3.58 4.43
C LEU A 134 -6.75 -3.56 5.55
N ALA A 135 -6.94 -4.66 6.27
CA ALA A 135 -7.99 -4.75 7.29
C ALA A 135 -7.71 -3.85 8.51
N LYS A 136 -6.44 -3.70 8.88
CA LYS A 136 -6.00 -2.85 9.98
C LYS A 136 -4.57 -2.40 9.74
N VAL A 137 -4.42 -1.23 9.14
CA VAL A 137 -3.12 -0.61 8.81
C VAL A 137 -3.09 0.83 9.26
N ALA A 138 -1.90 1.35 9.53
CA ALA A 138 -1.73 2.77 9.76
C ALA A 138 -1.79 3.50 8.41
N PHE A 139 -2.77 4.39 8.24
CA PHE A 139 -2.94 5.11 7.00
C PHE A 139 -3.40 6.56 7.19
N GLN A 140 -3.25 7.35 6.14
CA GLN A 140 -3.82 8.67 5.95
C GLN A 140 -4.33 8.78 4.51
N LYS A 141 -5.17 9.78 4.25
CA LYS A 141 -5.69 10.00 2.91
C LYS A 141 -5.92 11.47 2.63
N VAL A 142 -5.82 11.84 1.36
CA VAL A 142 -6.20 13.15 0.84
C VAL A 142 -7.03 12.98 -0.42
N THR A 143 -8.18 13.64 -0.47
CA THR A 143 -9.04 13.64 -1.66
C THR A 143 -8.65 14.81 -2.55
N LEU A 144 -8.51 14.54 -3.84
CA LEU A 144 -8.15 15.54 -4.84
C LEU A 144 -9.29 16.54 -5.03
N PRO A 145 -9.02 17.85 -4.99
CA PRO A 145 -10.02 18.85 -5.31
C PRO A 145 -10.34 18.79 -6.81
N ASN A 146 -11.59 19.12 -7.17
CA ASN A 146 -12.04 19.31 -8.56
C ASN A 146 -11.83 18.11 -9.50
N ALA A 147 -11.78 16.90 -8.96
CA ALA A 147 -11.54 15.72 -9.77
C ALA A 147 -12.81 15.32 -10.58
N PRO A 148 -12.71 14.93 -11.87
CA PRO A 148 -13.86 14.73 -12.77
C PRO A 148 -14.88 13.74 -12.24
N GLU A 149 -16.19 13.96 -12.38
CA GLU A 149 -17.19 12.98 -11.94
C GLU A 149 -16.94 11.57 -12.51
N ASP A 150 -17.21 10.54 -11.69
CA ASP A 150 -17.10 9.13 -12.10
C ASP A 150 -18.26 8.74 -13.01
N LYS A 151 -18.20 9.19 -14.26
CA LYS A 151 -19.21 8.91 -15.28
C LYS A 151 -18.62 8.96 -16.67
N GLU A 152 -19.21 8.16 -17.55
CA GLU A 152 -18.89 8.23 -18.97
C GLU A 152 -19.35 9.58 -19.56
N VAL A 153 -18.48 10.18 -20.36
CA VAL A 153 -18.76 11.38 -21.14
C VAL A 153 -18.38 11.12 -22.60
N THR A 154 -19.27 11.52 -23.51
CA THR A 154 -18.98 11.47 -24.95
C THR A 154 -18.48 12.83 -25.42
N ARG A 155 -17.26 12.88 -25.97
CA ARG A 155 -16.69 14.07 -26.61
C ARG A 155 -16.14 13.69 -27.98
N ASN A 156 -16.48 14.48 -29.01
CA ASN A 156 -16.01 14.26 -30.38
C ASN A 156 -16.20 12.81 -30.88
N GLY A 157 -17.34 12.19 -30.53
CA GLY A 157 -17.66 10.81 -30.91
C GLY A 157 -16.93 9.71 -30.13
N ARG A 158 -16.15 10.05 -29.09
CA ARG A 158 -15.49 9.08 -28.20
C ARG A 158 -16.11 9.13 -26.82
N THR A 159 -16.46 7.97 -26.28
CA THR A 159 -16.94 7.81 -24.90
C THR A 159 -15.79 7.36 -24.01
N SER A 160 -15.52 8.12 -22.95
CA SER A 160 -14.54 7.75 -21.92
C SER A 160 -14.99 8.25 -20.55
N ASN A 161 -14.43 7.67 -19.49
CA ASN A 161 -14.65 8.15 -18.13
C ASN A 161 -13.39 8.88 -17.63
N PRO A 162 -13.40 10.22 -17.57
CA PRO A 162 -12.24 11.02 -17.19
C PRO A 162 -11.82 10.83 -15.73
N ARG A 163 -12.68 10.26 -14.87
CA ARG A 163 -12.30 9.85 -13.51
C ARG A 163 -11.14 8.86 -13.52
N GLY A 164 -11.11 7.95 -14.50
CA GLY A 164 -10.03 6.97 -14.65
C GLY A 164 -8.67 7.59 -14.95
N GLU A 165 -8.64 8.84 -15.42
CA GLU A 165 -7.43 9.59 -15.78
C GLU A 165 -7.09 10.65 -14.73
N ALA A 166 -7.75 10.66 -13.56
CA ALA A 166 -7.53 11.69 -12.53
C ALA A 166 -6.24 11.50 -11.73
N ILE A 167 -5.67 10.28 -11.75
CA ILE A 167 -4.41 9.90 -11.09
C ILE A 167 -3.70 8.91 -12.02
N THR A 168 -2.79 9.41 -12.83
CA THR A 168 -2.03 8.66 -13.83
C THR A 168 -0.62 8.35 -13.38
N ASP A 169 -0.04 9.19 -12.52
CA ASP A 169 1.28 8.97 -11.94
C ASP A 169 1.36 9.52 -10.50
N LEU A 170 2.26 8.96 -9.71
CA LEU A 170 2.61 9.45 -8.38
C LEU A 170 4.13 9.48 -8.21
N ALA A 171 4.63 10.58 -7.66
CA ALA A 171 6.02 10.70 -7.28
C ALA A 171 6.15 11.33 -5.90
N TYR A 172 7.11 10.86 -5.11
CA TYR A 172 7.48 11.49 -3.85
C TYR A 172 8.87 12.13 -3.98
N VAL A 173 8.94 13.44 -3.77
CA VAL A 173 10.19 14.22 -3.86
C VAL A 173 10.17 15.29 -2.77
N ASP A 174 11.26 15.40 -2.01
CA ASP A 174 11.49 16.45 -1.01
C ASP A 174 10.33 16.72 -0.04
N GLY A 175 9.72 15.66 0.53
CA GLY A 175 8.62 15.82 1.48
C GLY A 175 7.25 16.01 0.84
N LYS A 176 7.14 15.95 -0.49
CA LYS A 176 5.92 16.24 -1.23
C LYS A 176 5.53 15.08 -2.13
N VAL A 177 4.23 14.85 -2.23
CA VAL A 177 3.63 13.93 -3.20
C VAL A 177 3.16 14.75 -4.39
N TYR A 178 3.62 14.37 -5.57
CA TYR A 178 3.19 14.90 -6.85
C TYR A 178 2.25 13.90 -7.50
N VAL A 179 1.23 14.43 -8.17
CA VAL A 179 0.22 13.67 -8.89
C VAL A 179 -0.02 14.32 -10.25
N SER A 180 -0.19 13.49 -11.28
CA SER A 180 -0.59 13.93 -12.62
C SER A 180 -1.78 13.17 -13.14
#